data_AF-A0A2S6Z2A3-F1
#
_entry.id   AF-A0A2S6Z2A3-F1
#
_cell.length_a   1.000
_cell.length_b   1.000
_cell.length_c   1.000
_cell.angle_alpha   90.00
_cell.angle_beta   90.00
_cell.angle_gamma   90.00
#
_symmetry.space_group_name_H-M   'P 1'
#
loop_
_entity.id
_entity.type
_entity.pdbx_description
1 polymer ?
#
loop_
_entity_poly.entity_id
_entity_poly.type
_entity_poly.pdbx_seq_one_letter_code
_entity_poly.pdbx_strand_id
1 'polypeptide(L)'
;MRRVISVLPALGLSLVLAACGDKPGATAATTSTPPATTPSPASTEADTQGRNDMIKECSGVRLHLSALPSENGGSTKTHLEMEREGQRQQVASPPEMADYTAVGLGCAEDAKGSTYFVVQYGELPYGCEFCEWFFLYDIKGQLLNHATPPLHTQDGQQSPNNDQYEHKLEELGLKHPELVPFQP
;
A
#
# COMPACT_ATOMS: atom_id res chain seq x y z
N MET A 1 -47.63 22.93 -16.75
CA MET A 1 -47.83 21.49 -17.06
C MET A 1 -46.81 20.70 -16.27
N ARG A 2 -47.28 19.70 -15.52
CA ARG A 2 -46.51 18.80 -14.66
C ARG A 2 -45.55 17.94 -15.48
N ARG A 3 -44.39 17.60 -14.89
CA ARG A 3 -43.95 16.20 -14.71
C ARG A 3 -42.78 16.17 -13.72
N VAL A 4 -43.10 15.74 -12.51
CA VAL A 4 -42.17 15.31 -11.47
C VAL A 4 -42.06 13.79 -11.65
N ILE A 5 -40.86 13.26 -11.85
CA ILE A 5 -40.62 11.82 -11.92
C ILE A 5 -39.74 11.47 -10.72
N SER A 6 -40.39 10.97 -9.67
CA SER A 6 -39.74 10.29 -8.54
C SER A 6 -39.34 8.88 -8.97
N VAL A 7 -38.09 8.50 -8.72
CA VAL A 7 -37.67 7.10 -8.72
C VAL A 7 -36.73 6.89 -7.55
N LEU A 8 -37.12 6.02 -6.62
CA LEU A 8 -36.29 5.38 -5.58
C LEU A 8 -37.14 4.25 -4.95
N PRO A 9 -36.53 3.26 -4.26
CA PRO A 9 -36.21 1.94 -4.81
C PRO A 9 -36.97 0.81 -4.09
N ALA A 10 -36.87 -0.43 -4.58
CA ALA A 10 -37.26 -1.61 -3.80
C ALA A 10 -36.25 -2.74 -3.95
N LEU A 11 -35.57 -2.99 -2.84
CA LEU A 11 -34.62 -4.06 -2.58
C LEU A 11 -35.30 -5.43 -2.69
N GLY A 12 -34.73 -6.32 -3.52
CA GLY A 12 -35.06 -7.74 -3.54
C GLY A 12 -34.00 -8.54 -2.78
N LEU A 13 -34.18 -8.70 -1.47
CA LEU A 13 -33.33 -9.56 -0.63
C LEU A 13 -33.95 -10.96 -0.60
N SER A 14 -33.37 -11.90 -1.36
CA SER A 14 -33.73 -13.33 -1.29
C SER A 14 -32.83 -14.03 -0.27
N LEU A 15 -33.40 -14.42 0.86
CA LEU A 15 -32.79 -15.32 1.84
C LEU A 15 -33.13 -16.76 1.45
N VAL A 16 -32.13 -17.58 1.15
CA VAL A 16 -32.30 -19.03 0.96
C VAL A 16 -31.80 -19.74 2.23
N LEU A 17 -32.72 -20.42 2.92
CA LEU A 17 -32.43 -21.44 3.94
C LEU A 17 -32.05 -22.77 3.28
N ALA A 18 -31.03 -23.45 3.83
CA ALA A 18 -30.83 -24.92 3.88
C ALA A 18 -29.32 -25.18 4.13
N ALA A 19 -28.85 -26.19 4.87
CA ALA A 19 -29.44 -27.27 5.62
C ALA A 19 -28.35 -27.88 6.53
N CYS A 20 -28.81 -28.62 7.54
CA CYS A 20 -28.03 -29.48 8.41
C CYS A 20 -27.22 -30.54 7.64
N GLY A 21 -26.03 -30.86 8.15
CA GLY A 21 -25.24 -32.02 7.75
C GLY A 21 -24.53 -32.60 8.96
N ASP A 22 -25.11 -33.67 9.50
CA ASP A 22 -24.64 -34.48 10.63
C ASP A 22 -23.85 -35.70 10.13
N LYS A 23 -23.08 -36.34 11.04
CA LYS A 23 -22.36 -37.64 10.97
C LYS A 23 -20.93 -37.72 10.41
N PRO A 24 -20.16 -38.79 10.73
CA PRO A 24 -20.28 -39.77 11.83
C PRO A 24 -18.97 -39.96 12.64
N GLY A 25 -19.09 -40.65 13.78
CA GLY A 25 -18.00 -40.96 14.70
C GLY A 25 -16.97 -41.99 14.20
N ALA A 26 -15.88 -42.09 14.95
CA ALA A 26 -14.96 -43.22 14.92
C ALA A 26 -14.44 -43.49 16.34
N THR A 27 -14.69 -44.72 16.78
CA THR A 27 -14.16 -45.35 17.99
C THR A 27 -12.72 -45.83 17.81
N ALA A 28 -12.05 -45.93 18.96
CA ALA A 28 -11.02 -46.89 19.35
C ALA A 28 -9.53 -46.55 19.12
N ALA A 29 -8.80 -46.75 20.21
CA ALA A 29 -7.39 -46.54 20.45
C ALA A 29 -6.48 -47.50 19.68
N THR A 30 -5.26 -47.06 19.39
CA THR A 30 -4.09 -47.94 19.34
C THR A 30 -2.85 -47.17 19.78
N THR A 31 -2.19 -47.69 20.80
CA THR A 31 -0.91 -47.25 21.35
C THR A 31 0.20 -47.52 20.33
N SER A 32 1.07 -46.56 20.05
CA SER A 32 2.28 -46.78 19.26
C SER A 32 3.40 -45.84 19.71
N THR A 33 4.54 -46.45 20.01
CA THR A 33 5.83 -45.91 20.48
C THR A 33 6.32 -44.69 19.70
N PRO A 34 6.91 -43.66 20.34
CA PRO A 34 7.50 -42.53 19.62
C PRO A 34 8.91 -42.87 19.11
N PRO A 35 9.26 -42.56 17.84
CA PRO A 35 10.66 -42.48 17.43
C PRO A 35 11.27 -41.12 17.84
N ALA A 36 12.57 -41.16 18.13
CA ALA A 36 13.38 -40.02 18.51
C ALA A 36 13.30 -38.90 17.45
N THR A 37 12.90 -37.70 17.87
CA THR A 37 12.87 -36.51 17.03
C THR A 37 14.16 -35.72 17.25
N THR A 38 14.98 -35.66 16.21
CA THR A 38 16.09 -34.70 16.07
C THR A 38 15.52 -33.29 16.11
N PRO A 39 16.04 -32.35 16.94
CA PRO A 39 15.60 -30.97 16.86
C PRO A 39 16.13 -30.34 15.58
N SER A 40 15.22 -30.10 14.63
CA SER A 40 15.45 -29.18 13.52
C SER A 40 15.55 -27.76 14.10
N PRO A 41 16.52 -26.92 13.70
CA PRO A 41 16.50 -25.53 14.11
C PRO A 41 15.27 -24.88 13.48
N ALA A 42 14.31 -24.54 14.34
CA ALA A 42 13.19 -23.69 13.98
C ALA A 42 13.77 -22.33 13.54
N SER A 43 13.63 -22.03 12.24
CA SER A 43 13.68 -20.67 11.73
C SER A 43 12.60 -19.88 12.47
N THR A 44 13.00 -19.24 13.56
CA THR A 44 12.15 -18.38 14.38
C THR A 44 12.53 -16.94 14.06
N GLU A 45 12.32 -16.53 12.81
CA GLU A 45 12.42 -15.14 12.36
C GLU A 45 11.32 -14.88 11.33
N ALA A 46 10.07 -15.04 11.76
CA ALA A 46 8.90 -14.67 10.96
C ALA A 46 7.67 -14.49 11.86
N ASP A 47 7.77 -13.66 12.91
CA ASP A 47 6.54 -13.23 13.61
C ASP A 47 6.72 -11.91 14.38
N THR A 48 7.16 -10.86 13.67
CA THR A 48 6.90 -9.47 14.08
C THR A 48 6.59 -8.60 12.87
N GLN A 49 5.95 -9.20 11.86
CA GLN A 49 5.50 -8.51 10.65
C GLN A 49 3.97 -8.55 10.67
N GLY A 50 3.34 -7.75 11.53
CA GLY A 50 1.94 -8.01 11.87
C GLY A 50 1.09 -6.83 12.32
N ARG A 51 1.50 -5.58 12.15
CA ARG A 51 0.55 -4.46 12.34
C ARG A 51 0.85 -3.14 11.65
N ASN A 52 2.10 -2.86 11.32
CA ASN A 52 2.54 -1.54 10.83
C ASN A 52 3.19 -1.59 9.43
N ASP A 53 2.91 -2.63 8.64
CA ASP A 53 3.52 -2.85 7.32
C ASP A 53 2.42 -3.00 6.25
N MET A 54 2.57 -2.26 5.15
CA MET A 54 1.71 -2.33 3.97
C MET A 54 2.52 -2.83 2.78
N ILE A 55 1.98 -3.81 2.07
CA ILE A 55 2.64 -4.40 0.90
C ILE A 55 1.82 -4.13 -0.36
N LYS A 56 2.45 -3.56 -1.38
CA LYS A 56 1.87 -3.37 -2.72
C LYS A 56 2.69 -4.11 -3.75
N GLU A 57 2.09 -5.06 -4.46
CA GLU A 57 2.74 -5.78 -5.55
C GLU A 57 2.49 -5.08 -6.90
N CYS A 58 3.58 -4.87 -7.65
CA CYS A 58 3.62 -4.26 -8.97
C CYS A 58 4.50 -5.13 -9.89
N SER A 59 3.88 -5.92 -10.76
CA SER A 59 4.58 -6.73 -11.78
C SER A 59 5.74 -7.58 -11.25
N GLY A 60 5.51 -8.32 -10.16
CA GLY A 60 6.51 -9.20 -9.54
C GLY A 60 7.52 -8.49 -8.64
N VAL A 61 7.36 -7.18 -8.41
CA VAL A 61 8.09 -6.43 -7.40
C VAL A 61 7.15 -6.08 -6.25
N ARG A 62 7.58 -6.32 -5.02
CA ARG A 62 6.79 -6.01 -3.81
C ARG A 62 7.35 -4.75 -3.16
N LEU A 63 6.52 -3.74 -3.00
CA LEU A 63 6.83 -2.53 -2.24
C LEU A 63 6.35 -2.74 -0.81
N HIS A 64 7.25 -2.57 0.15
CA HIS A 64 6.98 -2.67 1.58
C HIS A 64 7.06 -1.27 2.18
N LEU A 65 5.94 -0.78 2.71
CA LEU A 65 5.88 0.49 3.41
C LEU A 65 5.57 0.22 4.88
N SER A 66 6.54 0.49 5.75
CA SER A 66 6.45 0.22 7.18
C SER A 66 6.58 1.50 8.00
N ALA A 67 5.82 1.62 9.10
CA ALA A 67 5.99 2.70 10.06
C ALA A 67 7.27 2.51 10.89
N LEU A 68 8.06 3.58 11.04
CA LEU A 68 9.24 3.59 11.89
C LEU A 68 8.85 3.71 13.36
N PRO A 69 9.52 3.02 14.30
CA PRO A 69 9.26 3.17 15.73
C PRO A 69 9.41 4.63 16.21
N SER A 70 8.54 5.05 17.14
CA SER A 70 8.55 6.38 17.75
C SER A 70 8.44 6.24 19.27
N GLU A 71 9.22 7.03 20.03
CA GLU A 71 9.29 6.94 21.50
C GLU A 71 8.00 7.38 22.20
N ASN A 72 7.20 8.25 21.56
CA ASN A 72 6.04 8.91 22.19
C ASN A 72 4.69 8.26 21.84
N GLY A 73 4.70 7.10 21.16
CA GLY A 73 3.49 6.45 20.65
C GLY A 73 2.98 7.11 19.36
N GLY A 74 2.75 6.30 18.33
CA GLY A 74 2.39 6.77 16.98
C GLY A 74 3.63 7.11 16.14
N SER A 75 3.77 6.41 15.01
CA SER A 75 4.86 6.69 14.06
C SER A 75 4.56 7.93 13.23
N THR A 76 5.55 8.80 13.05
CA THR A 76 5.47 9.98 12.18
C THR A 76 6.23 9.80 10.87
N LYS A 77 6.98 8.71 10.73
CA LYS A 77 7.86 8.44 9.59
C LYS A 77 7.70 7.00 9.14
N THR A 78 7.85 6.78 7.86
CA THR A 78 7.76 5.48 7.22
C THR A 78 9.05 5.18 6.49
N HIS A 79 9.25 3.91 6.22
CA HIS A 79 10.37 3.38 5.46
C HIS A 79 9.83 2.56 4.31
N LEU A 80 10.33 2.83 3.11
CA LEU A 80 9.95 2.15 1.88
C LEU A 80 11.07 1.22 1.44
N GLU A 81 10.75 -0.05 1.27
CA GLU A 81 11.62 -1.05 0.66
C GLU A 81 10.97 -1.64 -0.58
N MET A 82 11.81 -2.14 -1.47
CA MET A 82 11.43 -2.90 -2.63
C MET A 82 12.04 -4.29 -2.53
N GLU A 83 11.23 -5.32 -2.71
CA GLU A 83 11.63 -6.71 -2.78
C GLU A 83 11.46 -7.23 -4.20
N ARG A 84 12.54 -7.77 -4.76
CA ARG A 84 12.55 -8.45 -6.07
C ARG A 84 13.40 -9.71 -5.98
N GLU A 85 12.85 -10.85 -6.39
CA GLU A 85 13.58 -12.13 -6.43
C GLU A 85 14.21 -12.48 -5.06
N GLY A 86 13.52 -12.12 -3.96
CA GLY A 86 13.97 -12.31 -2.58
C GLY A 86 15.03 -11.32 -2.10
N GLN A 87 15.47 -10.38 -2.92
CA GLN A 87 16.39 -9.32 -2.53
C GLN A 87 15.61 -8.05 -2.16
N ARG A 88 15.85 -7.53 -0.95
CA ARG A 88 15.30 -6.25 -0.50
C ARG A 88 16.30 -5.12 -0.66
N GLN A 89 15.80 -3.97 -1.09
CA GLN A 89 16.55 -2.71 -1.12
C GLN A 89 15.69 -1.56 -0.62
N GLN A 90 16.31 -0.63 0.11
CA GLN A 90 15.66 0.61 0.51
C GLN A 90 15.45 1.52 -0.71
N VAL A 91 14.28 2.12 -0.79
CA VAL A 91 13.98 3.18 -1.77
C VAL A 91 14.22 4.54 -1.10
N ALA A 92 15.06 5.37 -1.69
CA ALA A 92 15.38 6.68 -1.15
C ALA A 92 14.16 7.61 -1.24
N SER A 93 13.90 8.33 -0.15
CA SER A 93 12.90 9.41 -0.17
C SER A 93 13.44 10.64 -0.91
N PRO A 94 12.58 11.43 -1.58
CA PRO A 94 12.98 12.69 -2.19
C PRO A 94 13.48 13.64 -1.11
N PRO A 95 14.63 14.32 -1.29
CA PRO A 95 15.18 15.23 -0.28
C PRO A 95 14.21 16.35 0.13
N GLU A 96 13.41 16.85 -0.81
CA GLU A 96 12.39 17.86 -0.58
C GLU A 96 11.23 17.40 0.33
N MET A 97 11.12 16.09 0.59
CA MET A 97 10.11 15.49 1.46
C MET A 97 10.64 15.16 2.85
N ALA A 98 11.76 15.73 3.29
CA ALA A 98 12.39 15.43 4.58
C ALA A 98 11.44 15.60 5.79
N ASP A 99 10.53 16.57 5.73
CA ASP A 99 9.52 16.82 6.77
C ASP A 99 8.29 15.92 6.64
N TYR A 100 8.09 15.32 5.46
CA TYR A 100 6.96 14.43 5.14
C TYR A 100 7.37 12.96 5.16
N THR A 101 6.42 12.07 4.83
CA THR A 101 6.65 10.63 4.79
C THR A 101 5.78 9.95 3.75
N ALA A 102 6.18 8.77 3.27
CA ALA A 102 5.35 7.99 2.37
C ALA A 102 4.09 7.48 3.09
N VAL A 103 2.93 7.71 2.49
CA VAL A 103 1.59 7.41 3.04
C VAL A 103 0.69 6.65 2.07
N GLY A 104 1.18 6.29 0.88
CA GLY A 104 0.40 5.53 -0.09
C GLY A 104 1.27 4.95 -1.21
N LEU A 105 0.82 3.83 -1.77
CA LEU A 105 1.52 3.12 -2.84
C LEU A 105 0.60 2.78 -4.01
N GLY A 106 1.11 2.92 -5.23
CA GLY A 106 0.43 2.55 -6.48
C GLY A 106 1.39 2.04 -7.54
N CYS A 107 0.83 1.41 -8.57
CA CYS A 107 1.58 0.91 -9.72
C CYS A 107 1.06 1.60 -10.98
N ALA A 108 1.96 2.11 -11.81
CA ALA A 108 1.63 2.60 -13.14
C ALA A 108 2.36 1.76 -14.20
N GLU A 109 1.77 1.62 -15.38
CA GLU A 109 2.36 0.88 -16.50
C GLU A 109 2.21 1.70 -17.79
N ASP A 110 3.28 1.75 -18.59
CA ASP A 110 3.24 2.39 -19.92
C ASP A 110 2.64 1.44 -20.98
N ALA A 111 2.42 1.95 -22.19
CA ALA A 111 1.88 1.15 -23.29
C ALA A 111 2.79 -0.01 -23.76
N LYS A 112 4.04 -0.08 -23.29
CA LYS A 112 5.04 -1.10 -23.61
C LYS A 112 5.16 -2.16 -22.50
N GLY A 113 4.45 -2.02 -21.39
CA GLY A 113 4.54 -2.90 -20.22
C GLY A 113 5.65 -2.53 -19.24
N SER A 114 6.28 -1.36 -19.36
CA SER A 114 7.24 -0.88 -18.36
C SER A 114 6.49 -0.49 -17.10
N THR A 115 6.88 -1.07 -15.96
CA THR A 115 6.26 -0.82 -14.66
C THR A 115 6.97 0.31 -13.91
N TYR A 116 6.18 1.16 -13.27
CA TYR A 116 6.61 2.26 -12.41
C TYR A 116 5.87 2.20 -11.08
N PHE A 117 6.49 2.74 -10.04
CA PHE A 117 5.89 2.86 -8.72
C PHE A 117 5.49 4.32 -8.48
N VAL A 118 4.27 4.53 -7.99
CA VAL A 118 3.84 5.84 -7.50
C VAL A 118 3.79 5.78 -5.99
N VAL A 119 4.52 6.68 -5.35
CA VAL A 119 4.55 6.82 -3.89
C VAL A 119 3.91 8.16 -3.54
N GLN A 120 2.87 8.10 -2.72
CA GLN A 120 2.24 9.27 -2.15
C GLN A 120 2.98 9.66 -0.89
N TYR A 121 3.32 10.94 -0.75
CA TYR A 121 3.89 11.53 0.46
C TYR A 121 2.87 12.45 1.14
N GLY A 122 2.94 12.51 2.46
CA GLY A 122 2.08 13.31 3.33
C GLY A 122 2.55 13.27 4.79
N GLU A 123 1.61 13.42 5.74
CA GLU A 123 1.88 13.44 7.18
C GLU A 123 1.20 12.26 7.90
N LEU A 124 1.80 11.81 9.00
CA LEU A 124 1.26 10.78 9.91
C LEU A 124 1.23 11.29 11.36
N PRO A 125 0.31 10.78 12.22
CA PRO A 125 -0.80 9.88 11.90
C PRO A 125 -2.04 10.61 11.35
N TYR A 126 -2.02 11.93 11.42
CA TYR A 126 -3.09 12.78 10.92
C TYR A 126 -2.81 13.04 9.44
N GLY A 127 -3.65 12.47 8.57
CA GLY A 127 -3.61 12.78 7.15
C GLY A 127 -3.81 14.28 6.94
N CYS A 128 -3.10 14.86 5.98
CA CYS A 128 -3.26 16.26 5.64
C CYS A 128 -4.42 16.44 4.66
N GLU A 129 -5.27 17.44 4.89
CA GLU A 129 -6.41 17.79 4.03
C GLU A 129 -5.98 18.26 2.62
N PHE A 130 -4.71 18.67 2.43
CA PHE A 130 -4.16 19.28 1.21
C PHE A 130 -2.68 18.95 0.91
N CYS A 131 -2.13 17.80 1.30
CA CYS A 131 -0.67 17.54 1.20
C CYS A 131 -0.34 16.19 0.53
N GLU A 132 -0.96 15.92 -0.61
CA GLU A 132 -0.69 14.69 -1.36
C GLU A 132 0.34 14.98 -2.48
N TRP A 133 1.61 14.75 -2.18
CA TRP A 133 2.67 14.76 -3.20
C TRP A 133 2.82 13.39 -3.82
N PHE A 134 3.04 13.34 -5.13
CA PHE A 134 3.26 12.09 -5.82
C PHE A 134 4.66 12.04 -6.43
N PHE A 135 5.35 10.94 -6.15
CA PHE A 135 6.66 10.67 -6.70
C PHE A 135 6.65 9.37 -7.48
N LEU A 136 7.18 9.43 -8.68
CA LEU A 136 7.31 8.34 -9.61
C LEU A 136 8.71 7.77 -9.49
N TYR A 137 8.77 6.44 -9.35
CA TYR A 137 9.99 5.67 -9.35
C TYR A 137 9.97 4.67 -10.50
N ASP A 138 11.11 4.43 -11.12
CA ASP A 138 11.23 3.32 -12.07
C ASP A 138 11.24 1.96 -11.36
N ILE A 139 11.25 0.88 -12.14
CA ILE A 139 11.30 -0.51 -11.65
C ILE A 139 12.55 -0.83 -10.80
N LYS A 140 13.58 0.03 -10.83
CA LYS A 140 14.80 -0.09 -10.03
C LYS A 140 14.77 0.78 -8.77
N GLY A 141 13.68 1.54 -8.55
CA GLY A 141 13.53 2.41 -7.40
C GLY A 141 14.26 3.75 -7.58
N GLN A 142 14.59 4.13 -8.81
CA GLN A 142 15.16 5.43 -9.11
C GLN A 142 14.05 6.48 -9.21
N LEU A 143 14.20 7.59 -8.46
CA LEU A 143 13.30 8.73 -8.49
C LEU A 143 13.32 9.43 -9.85
N LEU A 144 12.15 9.77 -10.39
CA LEU A 144 11.98 10.33 -11.73
C LEU A 144 11.44 11.77 -11.78
N ASN A 145 10.95 12.30 -10.67
CA ASN A 145 10.42 13.67 -10.57
C ASN A 145 10.75 14.32 -9.23
N HIS A 146 10.61 15.64 -9.19
CA HIS A 146 10.84 16.46 -8.01
C HIS A 146 9.67 17.41 -7.74
N ALA A 147 9.51 17.79 -6.47
CA ALA A 147 8.58 18.81 -6.00
C ALA A 147 9.38 19.95 -5.35
N THR A 148 10.11 20.73 -6.15
CA THR A 148 10.95 21.83 -5.65
C THR A 148 10.48 23.17 -6.24
N PRO A 149 9.94 24.10 -5.42
CA PRO A 149 9.63 23.96 -4.00
C PRO A 149 8.50 22.93 -3.75
N PRO A 150 8.37 22.36 -2.53
CA PRO A 150 7.31 21.40 -2.21
C PRO A 150 5.91 21.96 -2.42
N LEU A 151 5.71 23.25 -2.15
CA LEU A 151 4.39 23.87 -2.22
C LEU A 151 4.35 24.94 -3.30
N HIS A 152 3.24 24.97 -4.03
CA HIS A 152 2.82 26.17 -4.73
C HIS A 152 2.22 27.16 -3.74
N THR A 153 2.31 28.45 -4.04
CA THR A 153 1.61 29.49 -3.29
C THR A 153 0.92 30.41 -4.28
N GLN A 154 -0.42 30.41 -4.24
CA GLN A 154 -1.25 31.25 -5.09
C GLN A 154 -2.34 31.90 -4.24
N ASP A 155 -2.46 33.22 -4.32
CA ASP A 155 -3.47 34.00 -3.57
C ASP A 155 -3.48 33.70 -2.06
N GLY A 156 -2.31 33.40 -1.49
CA GLY A 156 -2.13 33.05 -0.08
C GLY A 156 -2.60 31.63 0.29
N GLN A 157 -3.02 30.83 -0.68
CA GLN A 157 -3.31 29.41 -0.52
C GLN A 157 -2.09 28.57 -0.92
N GLN A 158 -1.85 27.48 -0.18
CA GLN A 158 -0.79 26.52 -0.48
C GLN A 158 -1.38 25.22 -1.01
N SER A 159 -0.68 24.61 -1.96
CA SER A 159 -1.06 23.32 -2.54
C SER A 159 0.21 22.52 -2.85
N PRO A 160 0.14 21.18 -2.90
CA PRO A 160 1.30 20.36 -3.22
C PRO A 160 1.75 20.64 -4.65
N ASN A 161 3.06 20.77 -4.85
CA ASN A 161 3.65 20.91 -6.16
C ASN A 161 3.83 19.54 -6.82
N ASN A 162 2.91 19.19 -7.72
CA ASN A 162 2.94 17.96 -8.49
C ASN A 162 3.28 18.21 -9.99
N ASP A 163 3.77 19.40 -10.35
CA ASP A 163 3.95 19.78 -11.77
C ASP A 163 4.86 18.81 -12.54
N GLN A 164 6.01 18.44 -11.94
CA GLN A 164 6.91 17.47 -12.58
C GLN A 164 6.34 16.05 -12.59
N TYR A 165 5.51 15.70 -11.61
CA TYR A 165 4.83 14.41 -11.58
C TYR A 165 3.87 14.30 -12.76
N GLU A 166 2.98 15.28 -12.93
CA GLU A 166 2.03 15.33 -14.04
C GLU A 166 2.76 15.31 -15.39
N HIS A 167 3.80 16.14 -15.54
CA HIS A 167 4.60 16.15 -16.76
C HIS A 167 5.24 14.80 -17.05
N LYS A 168 5.73 14.10 -16.02
CA LYS A 168 6.36 12.78 -16.18
C LYS A 168 5.34 11.70 -16.54
N LEU A 169 4.11 11.78 -16.01
CA LEU A 169 3.03 10.88 -16.44
C LEU A 169 2.72 11.09 -17.93
N GLU A 170 2.59 12.33 -18.39
CA GLU A 170 2.35 12.64 -19.80
C GLU A 170 3.50 12.17 -20.70
N GLU A 171 4.75 12.47 -20.31
CA GLU A 171 5.97 12.10 -21.05
C GLU A 171 6.06 10.58 -21.27
N LEU A 172 5.71 9.80 -20.23
CA LEU A 172 5.77 8.35 -20.26
C LEU A 172 4.47 7.69 -20.75
N GLY A 173 3.42 8.46 -20.99
CA GLY A 173 2.09 7.95 -21.37
C GLY A 173 1.42 7.13 -20.25
N LEU A 174 1.70 7.47 -19.00
CA LEU A 174 1.14 6.83 -17.81
C LEU A 174 -0.20 7.45 -17.43
N LYS A 175 -1.03 6.66 -16.77
CA LYS A 175 -2.23 7.16 -16.08
C LYS A 175 -1.94 7.28 -14.59
N HIS A 176 -2.67 8.19 -13.95
CA HIS A 176 -2.80 8.21 -12.49
C HIS A 176 -3.27 6.84 -11.99
N PRO A 177 -2.50 6.15 -11.15
CA PRO A 177 -2.91 4.87 -10.62
C PRO A 177 -3.85 5.05 -9.42
N GLU A 178 -4.60 4.01 -9.11
CA GLU A 178 -5.23 3.89 -7.79
C GLU A 178 -4.14 3.69 -6.73
N LEU A 179 -4.21 4.48 -5.66
CA LEU A 179 -3.30 4.41 -4.53
C LEU A 179 -3.95 3.66 -3.38
N VAL A 180 -3.17 2.76 -2.78
CA VAL A 180 -3.53 2.12 -1.51
C VAL A 180 -2.96 2.98 -0.39
N PRO A 181 -3.79 3.60 0.47
CA PRO A 181 -3.31 4.43 1.57
C PRO A 181 -2.71 3.56 2.67
N PHE A 182 -1.64 4.04 3.27
CA PHE A 182 -1.01 3.45 4.44
C PHE A 182 -1.90 3.63 5.67
N GLN A 183 -2.16 2.53 6.38
CA GLN A 183 -2.93 2.52 7.62
C GLN A 183 -1.99 2.08 8.75
N PRO A 184 -1.39 3.03 9.50
CA PRO A 184 -0.48 2.74 10.61
C PRO A 184 -1.17 2.17 11.85
#